data_AF-A0A1V3XLJ5-F1
#
_entry.id   AF-A0A1V3XLJ5-F1
#
_cell.length_a   1.000
_cell.length_b   1.000
_cell.length_c   1.000
_cell.angle_alpha   90.00
_cell.angle_beta   90.00
_cell.angle_gamma   90.00
#
_symmetry.space_group_name_H-M   'P 1'
#
loop_
_entity.id
_entity.type
_entity.pdbx_description
1 polymer ?
#
loop_
_entity_poly.entity_id
_entity_poly.type
_entity_poly.pdbx_seq_one_letter_code
_entity_poly.pdbx_strand_id
1 'polypeptide(L)'
;MLTTKDLVAGENVFFCATGVTDGDLLKGVRYYPGGCTTQSIVMRSKSGTVRMIEAYHRLSKLNEYSAIDFTGDTNAAYPLP
;
A
#
# COMPACT_ATOMS: atom_id res chain seq x y z
N MET A 1 -34.04 6.73 -2.34
CA MET A 1 -32.70 7.23 -2.70
C MET A 1 -31.84 7.10 -1.45
N LEU A 2 -30.66 6.48 -1.57
CA LEU A 2 -29.71 6.37 -0.44
C LEU A 2 -28.60 7.41 -0.63
N THR A 3 -28.22 8.06 0.46
CA THR A 3 -27.09 8.99 0.56
C THR A 3 -25.86 8.26 1.11
N THR A 4 -24.68 8.89 1.05
CA THR A 4 -23.45 8.31 1.63
C THR A 4 -23.60 8.00 3.12
N LYS A 5 -24.36 8.81 3.87
CA LYS A 5 -24.64 8.57 5.29
C LYS A 5 -25.55 7.37 5.53
N ASP A 6 -26.38 7.01 4.55
CA ASP A 6 -27.21 5.81 4.61
C ASP A 6 -26.39 4.54 4.32
N LEU A 7 -25.30 4.66 3.55
CA LEU A 7 -24.38 3.55 3.27
C LEU A 7 -23.35 3.34 4.39
N VAL A 8 -22.83 4.44 4.97
CA VAL A 8 -21.85 4.41 6.05
C VAL A 8 -22.22 5.48 7.09
N ALA A 9 -22.90 5.05 8.16
CA ALA A 9 -23.45 5.94 9.18
C ALA A 9 -22.48 6.29 10.34
N GLY A 10 -21.28 5.69 10.37
CA GLY A 10 -20.32 5.89 11.47
C GLY A 10 -19.71 7.29 11.50
N GLU A 11 -19.49 7.83 12.70
CA GLU A 11 -18.82 9.13 12.88
C GLU A 11 -17.28 9.03 12.85
N ASN A 12 -16.75 7.82 13.00
CA ASN A 12 -15.31 7.53 12.97
C ASN A 12 -15.01 6.42 11.95
N VAL A 13 -14.90 6.82 10.69
CA VAL A 13 -14.68 5.95 9.54
C VAL A 13 -13.23 6.05 9.08
N PHE A 14 -12.66 4.92 8.70
CA PHE A 14 -11.34 4.81 8.09
C PHE A 14 -11.48 4.21 6.70
N PHE A 15 -10.70 4.72 5.76
CA PHE A 15 -10.57 4.15 4.42
C PHE A 15 -9.09 4.08 4.05
N CYS A 16 -8.70 2.97 3.44
CA CYS A 16 -7.40 2.84 2.79
C CYS A 16 -7.52 2.08 1.47
N ALA A 17 -6.64 2.41 0.54
CA ALA A 17 -6.50 1.68 -0.72
C ALA A 17 -5.02 1.68 -1.15
N THR A 18 -4.59 0.60 -1.81
CA THR A 18 -3.24 0.41 -2.34
C THR A 18 -3.34 0.04 -3.81
N GLY A 19 -2.53 0.68 -4.67
CA GLY A 19 -2.51 0.37 -6.10
C GLY A 19 -1.91 -1.01 -6.39
N VAL A 20 -2.63 -1.85 -7.13
CA VAL A 20 -2.12 -3.14 -7.63
C VAL A 20 -1.48 -2.93 -9.00
N THR A 21 -2.26 -2.40 -9.95
CA THR A 21 -1.78 -1.86 -11.24
C THR A 21 -1.83 -0.34 -11.19
N ASP A 22 -1.18 0.31 -12.15
CA ASP A 22 -1.28 1.76 -12.27
C ASP A 22 -2.72 2.18 -12.54
N GLY A 23 -3.17 3.16 -11.77
CA GLY A 23 -4.39 3.90 -12.05
C GLY A 23 -4.16 5.39 -11.81
N ASP A 24 -5.20 6.18 -12.06
CA ASP A 24 -5.10 7.64 -11.99
C ASP A 24 -4.78 8.16 -10.59
N LEU A 25 -5.18 7.41 -9.54
CA LEU A 25 -4.99 7.81 -8.14
C LEU A 25 -3.71 7.22 -7.51
N LEU A 26 -3.41 5.95 -7.81
CA LEU A 26 -2.33 5.21 -7.18
C LEU A 26 -1.52 4.47 -8.22
N LYS A 27 -0.19 4.57 -8.11
CA LYS A 27 0.74 3.72 -8.83
C LYS A 27 0.57 2.27 -8.39
N GLY A 28 0.69 1.36 -9.34
CA GLY A 28 0.72 -0.07 -9.07
C GLY A 28 1.98 -0.49 -8.31
N VAL A 29 1.99 -1.74 -7.87
CA VAL A 29 3.17 -2.33 -7.23
C VAL A 29 4.31 -2.36 -8.25
N ARG A 30 5.49 -1.86 -7.86
CA ARG A 30 6.71 -1.96 -8.67
C ARG A 30 7.67 -2.92 -8.00
N TYR A 31 8.06 -3.95 -8.73
CA TYR A 31 9.05 -4.92 -8.28
C TYR A 31 10.44 -4.52 -8.79
N TYR A 32 11.42 -4.66 -7.92
CA TYR A 32 12.82 -4.43 -8.17
C TYR A 32 13.60 -5.64 -7.66
N PRO A 33 14.84 -5.86 -8.12
CA PRO A 33 15.64 -6.97 -7.63
C PRO A 33 15.74 -7.03 -6.09
N GLY A 34 15.86 -5.88 -5.41
CA GLY A 34 15.98 -5.81 -3.94
C GLY A 34 14.66 -5.67 -3.16
N GLY A 35 13.49 -5.67 -3.81
CA GLY A 35 12.22 -5.46 -3.11
C GLY A 35 11.06 -4.98 -3.98
N CYS A 36 10.09 -4.32 -3.37
CA CYS A 36 9.02 -3.66 -4.12
C CYS A 36 8.60 -2.33 -3.49
N THR A 37 7.96 -1.48 -4.29
CA THR A 37 7.28 -0.28 -3.79
C THR A 37 5.79 -0.36 -3.99
N THR A 38 5.05 0.25 -3.06
CA THR A 38 3.59 0.38 -3.13
C THR A 38 3.18 1.81 -2.85
N GLN A 39 2.14 2.27 -3.53
CA GLN A 39 1.51 3.54 -3.21
C GLN A 39 0.10 3.32 -2.65
N SER A 40 -0.20 3.97 -1.53
CA SER A 40 -1.47 3.87 -0.83
C SER A 40 -2.03 5.24 -0.49
N ILE A 41 -3.35 5.32 -0.37
CA ILE A 41 -4.06 6.45 0.25
C ILE A 41 -4.70 5.96 1.54
N VAL A 42 -4.60 6.74 2.62
CA VAL A 42 -5.25 6.46 3.91
C VAL A 42 -5.97 7.71 4.38
N MET A 43 -7.22 7.58 4.82
CA MET A 43 -8.01 8.70 5.29
C MET A 43 -8.92 8.34 6.46
N ARG A 44 -9.30 9.36 7.23
CA ARG A 44 -10.16 9.22 8.41
C ARG A 44 -11.17 10.35 8.53
N SER A 45 -12.45 10.03 8.70
CA SER A 45 -13.54 11.02 8.78
C SER A 45 -13.35 11.98 9.96
N LYS A 46 -13.06 11.45 11.15
CA LYS A 46 -13.03 12.23 12.38
C LYS A 46 -11.89 13.26 12.44
N SER A 47 -10.77 13.01 11.76
CA SER A 47 -9.66 13.99 11.67
C SER A 47 -9.65 14.75 10.34
N GLY A 48 -10.44 14.33 9.34
CA GLY A 48 -10.42 14.88 7.98
C GLY A 48 -9.08 14.67 7.24
N THR A 49 -8.14 13.92 7.80
CA THR A 49 -6.79 13.79 7.25
C THR A 49 -6.79 12.81 6.09
N VAL A 50 -6.09 13.18 5.01
CA VAL A 50 -5.75 12.29 3.90
C VAL A 50 -4.23 12.17 3.84
N ARG A 51 -3.73 10.94 3.74
CA ARG A 51 -2.31 10.62 3.67
C ARG A 51 -2.04 9.82 2.41
N MET A 52 -1.11 10.31 1.61
CA MET A 52 -0.46 9.50 0.58
C MET A 52 0.73 8.81 1.25
N ILE A 53 0.84 7.49 1.07
CA ILE A 53 1.91 6.67 1.63
C ILE A 53 2.61 5.97 0.49
N GLU A 54 3.90 6.24 0.33
CA GLU A 54 4.79 5.44 -0.50
C GLU A 54 5.66 4.58 0.42
N ALA A 55 5.62 3.27 0.20
CA ALA A 55 6.33 2.32 1.05
C ALA A 55 7.31 1.50 0.21
N TYR A 56 8.47 1.23 0.82
CA TYR A 56 9.55 0.42 0.27
C TYR A 56 9.65 -0.86 1.08
N HIS A 57 9.41 -2.00 0.43
CA HIS A 57 9.37 -3.31 1.06
C HIS A 57 10.62 -4.09 0.70
N ARG A 58 11.40 -4.50 1.71
CA ARG A 58 12.57 -5.37 1.54
C ARG A 58 12.13 -6.83 1.55
N LEU A 59 12.00 -7.44 0.37
CA LEU A 59 11.47 -8.80 0.23
C LEU A 59 12.41 -9.85 0.83
N SER A 60 13.74 -9.65 0.81
CA SER A 60 14.70 -10.56 1.46
C SER A 60 14.42 -10.74 2.96
N LYS A 61 14.12 -9.64 3.66
CA LYS A 61 13.75 -9.69 5.08
C LYS A 61 12.38 -10.33 5.30
N LEU A 62 11.43 -10.12 4.39
CA LEU A 62 10.12 -10.76 4.47
C LEU A 62 10.23 -12.28 4.30
N ASN A 63 11.14 -12.74 3.44
CA ASN A 63 11.43 -14.15 3.22
C ASN A 63 11.91 -14.88 4.47
N GLU A 64 12.61 -14.21 5.39
CA GLU A 64 13.03 -14.81 6.67
C GLU A 64 11.84 -15.32 7.50
N TYR A 65 10.64 -14.78 7.26
CA TYR A 65 9.41 -15.08 8.01
C TYR A 65 8.29 -15.66 7.15
N SER A 66 8.52 -15.86 5.85
CA SER A 66 7.51 -16.32 4.89
C SER A 66 7.70 -17.80 4.53
N ALA A 67 6.59 -18.53 4.38
CA ALA A 67 6.60 -19.87 3.80
C ALA A 67 6.70 -19.87 2.26
N ILE A 68 6.57 -18.70 1.64
CA ILE A 68 6.61 -18.46 0.19
C ILE A 68 7.87 -17.67 -0.14
N ASP A 69 8.63 -18.11 -1.13
CA ASP A 69 9.81 -17.39 -1.63
C ASP A 69 9.40 -16.21 -2.50
N PHE A 70 9.73 -15.01 -2.03
CA PHE A 70 9.51 -13.73 -2.72
C PHE A 70 10.80 -13.14 -3.32
N THR A 71 11.92 -13.87 -3.30
CA THR A 71 13.21 -13.39 -3.85
C THR A 71 13.52 -14.05 -5.19
N GLY A 72 13.93 -13.24 -6.18
CA GLY A 72 14.54 -13.72 -7.43
C GLY A 72 16.06 -13.59 -7.41
N ASP A 73 16.58 -12.47 -6.89
CA ASP A 73 18.01 -12.19 -6.74
C ASP A 73 18.29 -11.68 -5.31
N THR A 74 19.05 -12.45 -4.54
CA THR A 74 19.37 -12.17 -3.14
C THR A 74 20.49 -11.14 -2.95
N ASN A 75 21.23 -10.80 -4.02
CA ASN A 75 22.36 -9.87 -3.98
C ASN A 75 22.00 -8.45 -4.46
N ALA A 76 20.74 -8.24 -4.83
CA ALA A 76 20.27 -7.00 -5.37
C ALA A 76 20.26 -5.83 -4.36
N ALA A 77 20.63 -4.64 -4.83
CA ALA A 77 20.52 -3.42 -4.04
C ALA A 77 19.04 -3.13 -3.69
N TYR A 78 18.80 -2.80 -2.42
CA TYR A 78 17.46 -2.48 -1.92
C TYR A 78 16.91 -1.23 -2.62
N PRO A 79 15.61 -1.20 -2.99
CA PRO A 79 14.97 0.04 -3.36
C PRO A 79 14.96 0.92 -2.11
N LEU A 80 15.84 1.93 -2.12
CA LEU A 80 15.84 3.04 -1.18
C LEU A 80 15.26 4.25 -1.91
N PRO A 81 14.64 5.21 -1.20
CA PRO A 81 14.56 6.57 -1.72
C PRO A 81 15.97 7.15 -1.94
#